data_AF-A0A9D4FVE2-F1
#
_entry.id   AF-A0A9D4FVE2-F1
#
_cell.length_a   1.000
_cell.length_b   1.000
_cell.length_c   1.000
_cell.angle_alpha   90.00
_cell.angle_beta   90.00
_cell.angle_gamma   90.00
#
_symmetry.space_group_name_H-M   'P 1'
#
loop_
_entity.id
_entity.type
_entity.pdbx_description
1 polymer ?
#
loop_
_entity_poly.entity_id
_entity_poly.type
_entity_poly.pdbx_seq_one_letter_code
_entity_poly.pdbx_strand_id
1 'polypeptide(L)'
;MKELNVRKVDVIAGMPITVGSTPVLQQLESLDARIIVVSASQKTTLEIVCNAYKLGLYGKQFVWIFTEKYSDEFWKVGDVNCTEEERQRAVEGAFFCNTVNDKPFKEKGIANITCKENR
;
A
#
# COMPACT_ATOMS: atom_id res chain seq x y z
N MET A 1 -5.46 16.07 5.19
CA MET A 1 -6.17 16.07 6.50
C MET A 1 -7.48 16.85 6.49
N LYS A 2 -7.60 18.01 5.82
CA LYS A 2 -8.86 18.78 5.79
C LYS A 2 -10.09 17.95 5.37
N GLU A 3 -9.97 17.12 4.33
CA GLU A 3 -11.05 16.24 3.84
C GLU A 3 -11.49 15.16 4.84
N LEU A 4 -10.56 14.63 5.66
CA LEU A 4 -10.87 13.59 6.65
C LEU A 4 -11.65 14.17 7.84
N ASN A 5 -11.29 15.38 8.26
CA ASN A 5 -11.98 16.09 9.34
C ASN A 5 -13.44 16.40 8.98
N VAL A 6 -13.72 16.69 7.70
CA VAL A 6 -15.10 16.89 7.21
C VAL A 6 -15.94 15.62 7.37
N ARG A 7 -15.31 14.44 7.30
CA ARG A 7 -15.97 13.13 7.43
C ARG A 7 -15.91 12.55 8.84
N LYS A 8 -15.43 13.31 9.83
CA LYS A 8 -15.24 12.86 11.22
C LYS A 8 -14.36 11.61 11.33
N VAL A 9 -13.30 11.56 10.51
CA VAL A 9 -12.26 10.54 10.60
C VAL A 9 -11.05 11.16 11.27
N ASP A 10 -10.67 10.62 12.42
CA ASP A 10 -9.51 11.08 13.19
C ASP A 10 -8.26 10.27 12.81
N VAL A 11 -7.15 10.98 12.61
CA VAL A 11 -5.84 10.37 12.36
C VAL A 11 -5.10 10.30 13.71
N ILE A 12 -4.92 9.09 14.23
CA ILE A 12 -4.28 8.88 15.54
C ILE A 12 -2.76 9.05 15.49
N ALA A 13 -2.15 8.82 14.32
CA ALA A 13 -0.73 9.05 14.08
C ALA A 13 -0.43 9.24 12.59
N GLY A 14 0.60 10.04 12.30
CA GLY A 14 1.20 10.17 10.98
C GLY A 14 2.71 10.21 11.15
N MET A 15 3.42 9.33 10.44
CA MET A 15 4.85 9.14 10.65
C MET A 15 5.61 9.09 9.32
N PRO A 16 6.74 9.82 9.20
CA PRO A 16 7.61 9.71 8.03
C PRO A 16 8.37 8.38 8.07
N ILE A 17 8.50 7.71 6.92
CA ILE A 17 9.20 6.42 6.82
C ILE A 17 10.74 6.55 6.82
N THR A 18 11.27 7.78 6.70
CA THR A 18 12.71 8.07 6.64
C THR A 18 13.49 7.66 7.88
N VAL A 19 12.80 7.42 9.01
CA VAL A 19 13.40 6.90 10.26
C VAL A 19 13.56 5.37 10.28
N GLY A 20 13.17 4.70 9.19
CA GLY A 20 13.13 3.24 9.07
C GLY A 20 11.74 2.67 9.33
N SER A 21 11.45 1.50 8.77
CA SER A 21 10.13 0.87 8.89
C SER A 21 9.88 0.25 10.27
N THR A 22 10.88 -0.35 10.91
CA THR A 22 10.69 -0.99 12.23
C THR A 22 10.19 -0.04 13.32
N PRO A 23 10.81 1.14 13.56
CA PRO A 23 10.33 2.05 14.60
C PRO A 23 8.91 2.56 14.34
N VAL A 24 8.56 2.80 13.07
CA VAL A 24 7.22 3.21 12.67
C VAL A 24 6.20 2.12 13.00
N LEU A 25 6.51 0.87 12.65
CA LEU A 25 5.62 -0.27 12.90
C LEU A 25 5.42 -0.56 14.40
N GLN A 26 6.48 -0.47 15.20
CA GLN A 26 6.39 -0.63 16.66
C GLN A 26 5.52 0.47 17.31
N GLN A 27 5.56 1.69 16.77
CA GLN A 27 4.68 2.75 17.23
C GLN A 27 3.22 2.52 16.81
N LEU A 28 2.97 2.00 15.60
CA LEU A 28 1.63 1.61 15.19
C LEU A 28 1.06 0.51 16.10
N GLU A 29 1.88 -0.46 16.46
CA GLU A 29 1.52 -1.51 17.43
C GLU A 29 1.17 -0.93 18.80
N SER A 30 1.99 -0.01 19.34
CA SER A 30 1.76 0.59 20.65
C SER A 30 0.50 1.47 20.72
N LEU A 31 0.05 1.96 19.56
CA LEU A 31 -1.20 2.72 19.42
C LEU A 31 -2.42 1.84 19.14
N ASP A 32 -2.27 0.51 19.08
CA ASP A 32 -3.29 -0.45 18.62
C ASP A 32 -3.89 -0.01 17.27
N ALA A 33 -3.05 0.45 16.35
CA ALA A 33 -3.48 0.88 15.03
C ALA A 33 -3.87 -0.33 14.17
N ARG A 34 -5.15 -0.39 13.79
CA ARG A 34 -5.73 -1.50 13.01
C ARG A 34 -5.93 -1.18 11.53
N ILE A 35 -6.00 0.11 11.17
CA ILE A 35 -6.14 0.59 9.78
C ILE A 35 -4.91 1.40 9.45
N ILE A 36 -4.15 0.97 8.45
CA ILE A 36 -2.83 1.51 8.14
C ILE A 36 -2.82 1.91 6.66
N VAL A 37 -2.54 3.19 6.41
CA VAL A 37 -2.44 3.75 5.07
C VAL A 37 -0.97 4.06 4.77
N VAL A 38 -0.44 3.50 3.70
CA VAL A 38 0.97 3.59 3.31
C VAL A 38 1.10 4.23 1.94
N SER A 39 1.86 5.33 1.90
CA SER A 39 2.38 5.95 0.67
C SER A 39 3.90 5.88 0.72
N ALA A 40 4.48 4.94 -0.04
CA ALA A 40 5.91 4.71 -0.07
C ALA A 40 6.33 4.04 -1.39
N SER A 41 7.59 4.22 -1.79
CA SER A 41 8.13 3.57 -2.99
C SER A 41 8.05 2.04 -2.90
N GLN A 42 8.00 1.34 -4.03
CA GLN A 42 7.93 -0.13 -4.04
C GLN A 42 9.02 -0.81 -3.19
N LYS A 43 10.26 -0.31 -3.26
CA LYS A 43 11.38 -0.83 -2.47
C LYS A 43 11.11 -0.68 -0.98
N THR A 44 10.67 0.50 -0.55
CA THR A 44 10.33 0.79 0.84
C THR A 44 9.12 -0.04 1.29
N THR A 45 8.13 -0.22 0.42
CA THR A 45 6.94 -1.03 0.70
C THR A 45 7.31 -2.50 0.90
N LEU A 46 8.26 -3.04 0.14
CA LEU A 46 8.80 -4.38 0.38
C LEU A 46 9.41 -4.53 1.78
N GLU A 47 10.18 -3.54 2.23
CA GLU A 47 10.75 -3.52 3.59
C GLU A 47 9.66 -3.43 4.67
N ILE A 48 8.63 -2.60 4.45
CA ILE A 48 7.48 -2.48 5.36
C ILE A 48 6.73 -3.80 5.47
N VAL A 49 6.40 -4.44 4.35
CA VAL A 49 5.70 -5.73 4.32
C VAL A 49 6.51 -6.80 5.05
N CYS A 50 7.82 -6.85 4.82
CA CYS A 50 8.74 -7.75 5.51
C CYS A 50 8.69 -7.58 7.04
N ASN A 51 8.79 -6.34 7.50
CA ASN A 51 8.82 -6.05 8.94
C ASN A 51 7.44 -6.19 9.58
N ALA A 52 6.37 -5.91 8.85
CA ALA A 52 5.00 -6.17 9.30
C ALA A 52 4.77 -7.67 9.53
N TYR A 53 5.29 -8.55 8.65
CA TYR A 53 5.29 -10.00 8.89
C TYR A 53 6.00 -10.37 10.19
N LYS A 54 7.24 -9.88 10.37
CA LYS A 54 8.08 -10.19 11.54
C LYS A 54 7.48 -9.71 12.86
N LEU A 55 6.76 -8.59 12.83
CA LEU A 55 6.08 -8.02 13.99
C LEU A 55 4.64 -8.53 14.16
N GLY A 56 4.15 -9.41 13.28
CA GLY A 56 2.78 -9.94 13.37
C GLY A 56 1.67 -8.93 13.04
N LEU A 57 1.99 -7.83 12.37
CA LEU A 57 1.06 -6.77 11.99
C LEU A 57 0.33 -7.08 10.68
N TYR A 58 -0.24 -8.28 10.55
CA TYR A 58 -0.93 -8.74 9.35
C TYR A 58 -2.10 -9.68 9.68
N GLY A 59 -2.88 -10.04 8.66
CA GLY A 59 -4.05 -10.91 8.80
C GLY A 59 -5.31 -10.16 9.21
N LYS A 60 -6.35 -10.91 9.64
CA LYS A 60 -7.74 -10.42 9.80
C LYS A 60 -7.94 -9.26 10.78
N GLN A 61 -6.95 -9.00 11.63
CA GLN A 61 -6.99 -7.93 12.62
C GLN A 61 -6.51 -6.58 12.08
N PHE A 62 -5.89 -6.56 10.89
CA PHE A 62 -5.27 -5.38 10.29
C PHE A 62 -5.80 -5.13 8.88
N VAL A 63 -6.01 -3.86 8.56
CA VAL A 63 -6.35 -3.40 7.22
C VAL A 63 -5.20 -2.56 6.70
N TRP A 64 -4.54 -3.04 5.65
CA TRP A 64 -3.47 -2.33 4.95
C TRP A 64 -3.99 -1.73 3.66
N ILE A 65 -3.74 -0.43 3.46
CA ILE A 65 -4.09 0.30 2.24
C ILE A 65 -2.82 0.93 1.69
N PHE A 66 -2.40 0.50 0.50
CA PHE A 66 -1.26 1.06 -0.20
C PHE A 66 -1.73 1.97 -1.34
N THR A 67 -1.18 3.18 -1.41
CA THR A 67 -1.66 4.21 -2.35
C THR A 67 -0.78 4.41 -3.59
N GLU A 68 0.44 3.86 -3.58
CA GLU A 68 1.35 3.98 -4.72
C GLU A 68 1.08 2.91 -5.77
N LYS A 69 1.54 3.18 -7.00
CA LYS A 69 1.53 2.21 -8.08
C LYS A 69 2.77 1.32 -7.98
N TYR A 70 2.55 0.01 -7.85
CA TYR A 70 3.60 -1.00 -7.87
C TYR A 70 3.53 -1.85 -9.14
N SER A 71 4.60 -2.57 -9.44
CA SER A 71 4.55 -3.66 -10.40
C SER A 71 3.59 -4.76 -9.93
N ASP A 72 3.02 -5.49 -10.88
CA ASP A 72 2.20 -6.66 -10.57
C ASP A 72 3.00 -7.63 -9.71
N GLU A 73 2.36 -8.14 -8.65
CA GLU A 73 2.96 -9.09 -7.71
C GLU A 73 4.33 -8.66 -7.14
N PHE A 74 4.54 -7.35 -6.92
CA PHE A 74 5.83 -6.80 -6.47
C PHE A 74 6.41 -7.50 -5.22
N TRP A 75 5.55 -8.07 -4.38
CA TRP A 75 5.93 -8.80 -3.17
C TRP A 75 6.58 -10.17 -3.43
N LYS A 76 6.64 -10.65 -4.69
CA LYS A 76 7.34 -11.89 -5.04
C LYS A 76 8.83 -11.68 -5.26
N VAL A 77 9.22 -10.55 -5.86
CA VAL A 77 10.61 -10.28 -6.23
C VAL A 77 11.16 -9.13 -5.39
N GLY A 78 12.23 -9.39 -4.63
CA GLY A 78 12.87 -8.36 -3.83
C GLY A 78 14.02 -8.89 -2.99
N ASP A 79 15.02 -8.04 -2.77
CA ASP A 79 16.16 -8.32 -1.90
C ASP A 79 15.87 -7.75 -0.50
N VAL A 80 15.13 -8.53 0.29
CA VAL A 80 14.80 -8.23 1.68
C VAL A 80 14.95 -9.49 2.52
N ASN A 81 15.18 -9.33 3.82
CA ASN A 81 15.45 -10.43 4.76
C ASN A 81 14.20 -11.27 5.13
N CYS A 82 13.38 -11.64 4.15
CA CYS A 82 12.17 -12.46 4.30
C CYS A 82 11.83 -13.15 2.97
N THR A 83 11.18 -14.30 3.07
CA THR A 83 10.87 -15.12 1.88
C THR A 83 9.68 -14.54 1.09
N GLU A 84 9.43 -15.06 -0.10
CA GLU A 84 8.22 -14.74 -0.86
C GLU A 84 6.96 -15.15 -0.09
N GLU A 85 6.94 -16.32 0.55
CA GLU A 85 5.78 -16.83 1.28
C GLU A 85 5.44 -15.96 2.49
N GLU A 86 6.47 -15.47 3.19
CA GLU A 86 6.31 -14.55 4.32
C GLU A 86 5.68 -13.23 3.87
N ARG A 87 6.20 -12.66 2.76
CA ARG A 87 5.65 -11.43 2.17
C ARG A 87 4.22 -11.65 1.66
N GLN A 88 3.96 -12.78 1.01
CA GLN A 88 2.63 -13.14 0.51
C GLN A 88 1.59 -13.20 1.63
N ARG A 89 1.93 -13.77 2.79
CA ARG A 89 1.04 -13.78 3.97
C ARG A 89 0.79 -12.37 4.50
N ALA A 90 1.81 -11.52 4.52
CA ALA A 90 1.69 -10.16 5.02
C ALA A 90 0.83 -9.25 4.14
N VAL A 91 0.83 -9.45 2.82
CA VAL A 91 -0.02 -8.68 1.89
C VAL A 91 -1.41 -9.29 1.68
N GLU A 92 -1.68 -10.46 2.24
CA GLU A 92 -2.98 -11.12 2.09
C GLU A 92 -4.10 -10.25 2.67
N GLY A 93 -5.08 -9.91 1.83
CA GLY A 93 -6.19 -9.03 2.19
C GLY A 93 -5.88 -7.53 2.19
N ALA A 94 -4.69 -7.11 1.74
CA ALA A 94 -4.36 -5.70 1.59
C ALA A 94 -5.07 -5.05 0.37
N PHE A 95 -5.39 -3.77 0.50
CA PHE A 95 -5.93 -2.95 -0.57
C PHE A 95 -4.82 -2.19 -1.29
N PHE A 96 -4.83 -2.25 -2.62
CA PHE A 96 -3.94 -1.46 -3.48
C PHE A 96 -4.79 -0.46 -4.25
N CYS A 97 -4.75 0.80 -3.84
CA CYS A 97 -5.54 1.87 -4.42
C CYS A 97 -4.62 2.80 -5.21
N ASN A 98 -4.58 2.63 -6.53
CA ASN A 98 -3.78 3.47 -7.42
C ASN A 98 -4.65 4.10 -8.52
N THR A 99 -4.05 4.98 -9.32
CA THR A 99 -4.69 5.60 -10.47
C THR A 99 -4.62 4.69 -11.68
N VAL A 100 -5.76 4.53 -12.37
CA VAL A 100 -5.82 3.85 -13.68
C VAL A 100 -5.55 4.89 -14.77
N ASN A 101 -4.60 4.59 -15.66
CA ASN A 101 -4.27 5.46 -16.80
C ASN A 101 -5.18 5.20 -18.01
N ASP A 102 -5.79 4.01 -18.08
CA ASP A 102 -6.65 3.61 -19.18
C ASP A 102 -8.11 3.95 -18.86
N LYS A 103 -8.82 4.54 -19.83
CA LYS A 103 -10.28 4.64 -19.72
C LYS A 103 -10.87 3.25 -19.99
N PRO A 104 -11.74 2.72 -19.12
CA PRO A 104 -12.42 1.46 -19.37
C PRO A 104 -13.46 1.57 -20.49
N PHE A 105 -13.78 2.80 -20.92
CA PHE A 105 -14.77 3.09 -21.93
C PHE A 105 -14.21 2.95 -23.35
N LYS A 106 -15.04 2.45 -24.25
CA LYS A 106 -14.74 2.31 -25.69
C LYS A 106 -14.98 3.61 -26.47
N GLU A 107 -15.10 4.73 -25.77
CA GLU A 107 -15.30 6.03 -26.40
C GLU A 107 -14.03 6.47 -27.12
N LYS A 108 -14.22 7.07 -28.30
CA LYS A 108 -13.13 7.62 -29.08
C LYS A 108 -12.71 8.96 -28.47
N GLY A 109 -11.40 9.15 -28.31
CA GLY A 109 -10.84 10.41 -27.87
C GLY A 109 -10.78 11.45 -29.00
N ILE A 110 -10.12 12.58 -28.74
CA ILE A 110 -9.90 13.66 -29.72
C ILE A 110 -9.19 13.20 -31.00
N ALA A 111 -8.42 12.10 -30.92
CA ALA A 111 -7.75 11.49 -32.05
C ALA A 111 -8.64 10.51 -32.85
N ASN A 112 -9.94 10.43 -32.54
CA ASN A 112 -10.92 9.52 -33.17
C ASN A 112 -10.56 8.02 -33.04
N ILE A 113 -9.74 7.67 -32.04
CA ILE A 113 -9.33 6.31 -31.67
C ILE A 113 -9.63 6.05 -30.20
N THR A 114 -9.76 4.78 -29.84
CA THR A 114 -9.99 4.29 -28.47
C THR A 114 -8.67 4.07 -27.71
N CYS A 115 -8.73 4.03 -26.37
CA CYS A 115 -7.55 3.72 -25.54
C CYS A 115 -6.89 2.38 -25.90
N LYS A 116 -7.67 1.40 -26.38
CA LYS A 116 -7.15 0.09 -26.80
C LYS A 116 -6.38 0.16 -28.12
N GLU A 117 -6.81 1.01 -29.04
CA GLU A 117 -6.18 1.15 -30.37
C GLU A 117 -4.87 1.94 -30.31
N ASN A 118 -4.69 2.79 -29.29
CA ASN A 118 -3.50 3.60 -29.09
C ASN A 118 -2.41 2.91 -28.24
N ARG A 119 -2.37 1.57 -28.25
CA ARG A 119 -1.46 0.76 -27.44
C ARG A 119 -0.41 0.05 -28.28
#